data_AF-A0A3B9S1G6-F1
#
_entry.id   AF-A0A3B9S1G6-F1
#
_cell.length_a   1.000
_cell.length_b   1.000
_cell.length_c   1.000
_cell.angle_alpha   90.00
_cell.angle_beta   90.00
_cell.angle_gamma   90.00
#
_symmetry.space_group_name_H-M   'P 1'
#
loop_
_entity.id
_entity.type
_entity.pdbx_description
1 polymer ?
#
loop_
_entity_poly.entity_id
_entity_poly.type
_entity_poly.pdbx_seq_one_letter_code
_entity_poly.pdbx_strand_id
1 'polypeptide(L)'
;MIDEFNGIIYLIIFIVHFAGYAFYAFRCVLATKAFVDQYGMGDGAAIITRFFGGIFVGSVLMALWIMFIRPQGLEGSWAFFNLIFLQNLGVFLVSLFANRQGSLGTNEKTSI
;
A
#
# COMPACT_ATOMS: atom_id res chain seq x y z
N MET A 1 -16.82 -2.17 17.28
CA MET A 1 -16.36 -2.13 15.86
C MET A 1 -17.17 -1.21 14.98
N ILE A 2 -18.44 -1.47 14.63
CA ILE A 2 -19.15 -0.59 13.67
C ILE A 2 -19.25 0.85 14.18
N ASP A 3 -19.60 1.04 15.45
CA ASP A 3 -19.71 2.37 16.07
C ASP A 3 -18.33 3.05 16.22
N GLU A 4 -17.30 2.27 16.57
CA GLU A 4 -15.89 2.71 16.67
C GLU A 4 -15.30 3.16 15.32
N PHE A 5 -15.92 2.75 14.22
CA PHE A 5 -15.58 3.14 12.85
C PHE A 5 -16.52 4.21 12.29
N ASN A 6 -17.39 4.80 13.12
CA ASN A 6 -18.36 5.80 12.69
C ASN A 6 -19.31 5.29 11.59
N GLY A 7 -19.65 3.99 11.65
CA GLY A 7 -20.60 3.34 10.75
C GLY A 7 -19.98 2.30 9.81
N ILE A 8 -20.85 1.50 9.20
CA ILE A 8 -20.45 0.34 8.39
C ILE A 8 -19.71 0.72 7.10
N ILE A 9 -20.02 1.89 6.53
CA ILE A 9 -19.40 2.36 5.28
C ILE A 9 -17.89 2.57 5.47
N TYR A 10 -17.49 3.27 6.53
CA TYR A 10 -16.07 3.50 6.81
C TYR A 10 -15.33 2.22 7.19
N LEU A 11 -16.00 1.31 7.90
CA LEU A 11 -15.45 -0.01 8.19
C LEU A 11 -15.17 -0.80 6.91
N ILE A 12 -16.09 -0.81 5.94
CA ILE A 12 -15.89 -1.47 4.64
C ILE A 12 -14.72 -0.84 3.88
N ILE A 13 -14.69 0.50 3.78
CA ILE A 13 -13.60 1.22 3.10
C ILE A 13 -12.26 0.87 3.73
N PHE A 14 -12.18 0.87 5.06
CA PHE A 14 -10.98 0.50 5.79
C PHE A 14 -10.53 -0.92 5.47
N ILE A 15 -11.43 -1.90 5.56
CA ILE A 15 -11.11 -3.31 5.29
C ILE A 15 -10.62 -3.49 3.85
N VAL A 16 -11.35 -2.94 2.87
CA VAL A 16 -10.99 -3.08 1.45
C VAL A 16 -9.63 -2.44 1.17
N HIS A 17 -9.38 -1.24 1.69
CA HIS A 17 -8.11 -0.54 1.50
C HIS A 17 -6.94 -1.33 2.08
N PHE A 18 -7.04 -1.76 3.34
CA PHE A 18 -5.94 -2.48 3.99
C PHE A 18 -5.80 -3.93 3.54
N ALA A 19 -6.87 -4.55 3.00
CA ALA A 19 -6.76 -5.82 2.28
C ALA A 19 -5.90 -5.66 1.01
N GLY A 20 -6.06 -4.55 0.28
CA GLY A 20 -5.18 -4.21 -0.83
C GLY A 20 -3.72 -4.07 -0.38
N TYR A 21 -3.48 -3.35 0.71
CA TYR A 21 -2.15 -3.24 1.31
C TYR A 21 -1.56 -4.59 1.71
N ALA A 22 -2.35 -5.47 2.33
CA ALA A 22 -1.92 -6.82 2.72
C ALA A 22 -1.57 -7.67 1.50
N PHE A 23 -2.35 -7.57 0.43
CA PHE A 23 -2.05 -8.23 -0.83
C PHE A 23 -0.74 -7.75 -1.44
N TYR A 24 -0.49 -6.44 -1.50
CA TYR A 24 0.77 -5.89 -1.99
C TYR A 24 1.94 -6.21 -1.08
N ALA A 25 1.77 -6.17 0.25
CA ALA A 25 2.77 -6.61 1.21
C ALA A 25 3.17 -8.07 0.96
N PHE A 26 2.20 -8.97 0.79
CA PHE A 26 2.44 -10.36 0.44
C PHE A 26 3.21 -10.51 -0.88
N ARG A 27 2.77 -9.83 -1.94
CA ARG A 27 3.40 -9.88 -3.26
C ARG A 27 4.83 -9.35 -3.23
N CYS A 28 5.09 -8.27 -2.51
CA CYS A 28 6.39 -7.64 -2.44
C CYS A 28 7.37 -8.39 -1.52
N VAL A 29 6.90 -8.98 -0.42
CA VAL A 29 7.77 -9.62 0.59
C VAL A 29 7.93 -11.13 0.37
N LEU A 30 6.83 -11.85 0.17
CA LEU A 30 6.82 -13.31 0.12
C LEU A 30 6.83 -13.84 -1.32
N ALA A 31 6.12 -13.17 -2.23
CA ALA A 31 6.08 -13.54 -3.65
C ALA A 31 6.90 -12.58 -4.56
N THR A 32 7.98 -12.01 -4.02
CA THR A 32 8.78 -10.95 -4.68
C THR A 32 9.19 -11.31 -6.10
N LYS A 33 9.64 -12.55 -6.34
CA LYS A 33 10.11 -13.00 -7.66
C LYS A 33 9.00 -12.87 -8.72
N ALA A 34 7.84 -13.44 -8.44
CA ALA A 34 6.69 -13.35 -9.34
C ALA A 34 6.24 -11.91 -9.57
N PHE A 35 6.36 -11.03 -8.57
CA PHE A 35 6.04 -9.61 -8.70
C PHE A 35 7.05 -8.88 -9.60
N VAL A 36 8.35 -9.06 -9.37
CA VAL A 36 9.42 -8.44 -10.17
C VAL A 36 9.38 -8.91 -11.63
N ASP A 37 9.16 -10.21 -11.86
CA ASP A 37 9.07 -10.82 -13.19
C ASP A 37 7.87 -10.29 -13.98
N GLN A 38 6.72 -10.10 -13.32
CA GLN A 38 5.50 -9.57 -13.93
C GLN A 38 5.77 -8.24 -14.67
N TYR A 39 6.60 -7.37 -14.09
CA TYR A 39 6.90 -6.05 -14.62
C TYR A 39 8.25 -5.97 -15.34
N GLY A 40 9.00 -7.08 -15.43
CA GLY A 40 10.32 -7.11 -16.08
C GLY A 40 11.36 -6.25 -15.39
N MET A 41 11.30 -6.13 -14.05
CA MET A 41 12.21 -5.27 -13.28
C MET A 41 13.62 -5.87 -13.09
N GLY A 42 13.77 -7.18 -13.33
CA GLY A 42 15.01 -7.93 -13.12
C GLY A 42 15.29 -8.24 -11.63
N ASP A 43 16.01 -9.34 -11.38
CA ASP A 43 16.21 -9.88 -10.02
C ASP A 43 16.84 -8.87 -9.03
N GLY A 44 17.65 -7.93 -9.51
CA GLY A 44 18.26 -6.88 -8.69
C GLY A 44 17.24 -5.95 -8.01
N ALA A 45 16.03 -5.82 -8.55
CA ALA A 45 14.96 -5.04 -7.95
C ALA A 45 14.36 -5.69 -6.69
N ALA A 46 14.64 -6.98 -6.42
CA ALA A 46 14.04 -7.70 -5.30
C ALA A 46 14.28 -7.03 -3.93
N ILE A 47 15.45 -6.41 -3.72
CA ILE A 47 15.78 -5.72 -2.46
C ILE A 47 14.85 -4.51 -2.27
N ILE A 48 14.74 -3.65 -3.28
CA ILE A 48 13.92 -2.43 -3.17
C ILE A 48 12.42 -2.77 -3.11
N THR A 49 11.99 -3.81 -3.84
CA THR A 49 10.61 -4.32 -3.77
C THR A 49 10.27 -4.82 -2.36
N ARG A 50 11.16 -5.58 -1.71
CA ARG A 50 10.95 -6.06 -0.33
C ARG A 50 10.98 -4.92 0.68
N PHE A 51 11.88 -3.95 0.51
CA PHE A 51 11.91 -2.75 1.35
C PHE A 51 10.57 -2.01 1.30
N PHE A 52 10.05 -1.77 0.11
CA PHE A 52 8.73 -1.16 -0.08
C PHE A 52 7.60 -2.02 0.51
N GLY A 53 7.66 -3.34 0.31
CA GLY A 53 6.74 -4.30 0.92
C GLY A 53 6.75 -4.25 2.46
N GLY A 54 7.90 -4.02 3.08
CA GLY A 54 8.03 -3.86 4.53
C GLY A 54 7.26 -2.66 5.09
N ILE A 55 7.21 -1.55 4.34
CA ILE A 55 6.41 -0.38 4.72
C ILE A 55 4.92 -0.75 4.73
N PHE A 56 4.44 -1.48 3.70
CA PHE A 56 3.07 -1.98 3.68
C PHE A 56 2.75 -2.95 4.81
N VAL A 57 3.67 -3.85 5.17
CA VAL A 57 3.53 -4.72 6.34
C VAL A 57 3.30 -3.87 7.60
N GLY A 58 4.12 -2.84 7.82
CA GLY A 58 3.95 -1.92 8.95
C GLY A 58 2.58 -1.23 8.95
N SER A 59 2.11 -0.74 7.80
CA SER A 59 0.78 -0.14 7.67
C SER A 59 -0.35 -1.13 7.97
N VAL A 60 -0.24 -2.38 7.53
CA VAL A 60 -1.24 -3.43 7.83
C VAL A 60 -1.24 -3.76 9.31
N LEU A 61 -0.07 -3.88 9.96
CA LEU A 61 0.03 -4.11 11.39
C LEU A 61 -0.64 -2.98 12.19
N MET A 62 -0.43 -1.73 11.79
CA MET A 62 -1.12 -0.58 12.39
C MET A 62 -2.63 -0.64 12.16
N ALA A 63 -3.08 -1.04 10.98
CA ALA A 63 -4.50 -1.20 10.69
C ALA A 63 -5.15 -2.31 11.54
N LEU A 64 -4.49 -3.47 11.69
CA LEU A 64 -4.95 -4.55 12.56
C LEU A 64 -5.00 -4.10 14.02
N TRP A 65 -4.00 -3.34 14.48
CA TRP A 65 -4.00 -2.77 15.83
C TRP A 65 -5.17 -1.79 16.05
N ILE A 66 -5.43 -0.88 15.10
CA ILE A 66 -6.59 0.04 15.13
C ILE A 66 -7.91 -0.73 15.18
N MET A 67 -8.03 -1.80 14.39
CA MET A 67 -9.28 -2.55 14.25
C MET A 67 -9.60 -3.45 15.45
N PHE A 68 -8.59 -4.13 16.01
CA PHE A 68 -8.83 -5.21 16.98
C PHE A 68 -8.35 -4.90 18.41
N ILE A 69 -7.39 -3.97 18.57
CA ILE A 69 -6.72 -3.75 19.86
C ILE A 69 -7.07 -2.38 20.44
N ARG A 70 -7.24 -1.36 19.59
CA ARG A 70 -7.43 0.02 20.02
C ARG A 70 -8.89 0.29 20.46
N PRO A 71 -9.15 0.64 21.73
CA PRO A 71 -10.51 0.84 22.23
C PRO A 71 -11.27 1.99 21.56
N GLN A 72 -10.56 3.03 21.11
CA GLN A 72 -11.16 4.21 20.46
C GLN A 72 -11.33 4.04 18.94
N GLY A 73 -11.04 2.86 18.37
CA GLY A 73 -11.16 2.60 16.94
C GLY A 73 -10.47 3.65 16.07
N LEU A 74 -11.24 4.36 15.23
CA LEU A 74 -10.71 5.40 14.34
C LEU A 74 -10.39 6.73 15.05
N GLU A 75 -11.01 7.02 16.18
CA GLU A 75 -10.94 8.34 16.80
C GLU A 75 -9.51 8.69 17.26
N GLY A 76 -8.89 9.70 16.66
CA GLY A 76 -7.50 10.08 16.97
C GLY A 76 -6.43 9.32 16.17
N SER A 77 -6.83 8.51 15.17
CA SER A 77 -5.89 7.88 14.22
C SER A 77 -5.76 8.63 12.88
N TRP A 78 -6.33 9.84 12.79
CA TRP A 78 -6.33 10.68 11.58
C TRP A 78 -4.94 10.95 10.99
N ALA A 79 -3.91 11.12 11.84
CA ALA A 79 -2.55 11.33 11.36
C ALA A 79 -2.04 10.16 10.51
N PHE A 80 -2.38 8.92 10.90
CA PHE A 80 -2.03 7.72 10.15
C PHE A 80 -2.75 7.70 8.80
N PHE A 81 -4.05 7.98 8.75
CA PHE A 81 -4.80 8.02 7.50
C PHE A 81 -4.32 9.12 6.55
N ASN A 82 -4.03 10.31 7.08
CA ASN A 82 -3.50 11.41 6.28
C ASN A 82 -2.15 11.04 5.67
N LEU A 83 -1.28 10.40 6.45
CA LEU A 83 0.01 9.91 5.95
C LEU A 83 -0.18 8.87 4.84
N ILE A 84 -1.03 7.86 5.07
CA ILE A 84 -1.33 6.82 4.08
C ILE A 84 -1.91 7.42 2.80
N PHE A 85 -2.85 8.35 2.93
CA PHE A 85 -3.45 9.05 1.79
C PHE A 85 -2.38 9.83 1.00
N LEU A 86 -1.56 10.62 1.68
CA LEU A 86 -0.50 11.41 1.03
C LEU A 86 0.58 10.54 0.40
N GLN A 87 0.91 9.40 1.01
CA GLN A 87 1.84 8.42 0.42
C GLN A 87 1.29 7.84 -0.88
N ASN A 88 0.02 7.38 -0.88
CA ASN A 88 -0.62 6.87 -2.09
C ASN A 88 -0.74 7.94 -3.19
N LEU A 89 -1.17 9.15 -2.82
CA LEU A 89 -1.27 10.27 -3.75
C LEU A 89 0.11 10.64 -4.31
N GLY A 90 1.13 10.67 -3.47
CA GLY A 90 2.51 10.93 -3.88
C GLY A 90 3.02 9.88 -4.88
N VAL A 91 2.83 8.59 -4.58
CA VAL A 91 3.18 7.49 -5.51
C VAL A 91 2.43 7.65 -6.82
N PHE A 92 1.12 7.92 -6.78
CA PHE A 92 0.31 8.14 -7.99
C PHE A 92 0.85 9.29 -8.86
N LEU A 93 1.14 10.45 -8.27
CA LEU A 93 1.67 11.61 -9.00
C LEU A 93 3.07 11.35 -9.57
N VAL A 94 3.96 10.72 -8.79
CA VAL A 94 5.31 10.36 -9.25
C VAL A 94 5.24 9.34 -10.39
N SER A 95 4.35 8.34 -10.30
CA SER A 95 4.14 7.36 -11.37
C SER A 95 3.60 8.00 -12.65
N LEU A 96 2.66 8.95 -12.55
CA LEU A 96 2.18 9.70 -13.71
C LEU A 96 3.30 10.52 -14.36
N PHE A 97 4.13 11.17 -13.55
CA PHE A 97 5.27 11.94 -14.02
C PHE A 97 6.31 11.05 -14.73
N ALA A 98 6.69 9.92 -14.12
CA ALA A 98 7.63 8.96 -14.69
C ALA A 98 7.14 8.42 -16.04
N ASN A 99 5.84 8.06 -16.13
CA ASN A 99 5.22 7.64 -17.39
C ASN A 99 5.30 8.72 -18.49
N ARG A 100 5.11 9.99 -18.14
CA ARG A 100 5.17 11.10 -19.13
C ARG A 100 6.59 11.45 -19.56
N GLN A 101 7.58 11.37 -18.68
CA GLN A 101 8.96 11.68 -19.05
C GLN A 101 9.61 10.57 -19.88
N GLY A 102 9.12 9.32 -19.80
CA GLY A 102 9.76 8.17 -20.43
C GLY A 102 11.16 7.87 -19.88
N SER A 103 11.53 8.50 -18.76
CA SER A 103 12.85 8.39 -18.17
C SER A 103 12.80 7.44 -16.98
N LEU A 104 13.20 6.19 -17.22
CA LEU A 104 13.45 5.13 -16.24
C LEU A 104 12.17 4.49 -15.65
N GLY A 105 12.15 3.15 -15.61
CA GLY A 105 11.08 2.36 -14.97
C GLY A 105 9.84 2.11 -15.82
N THR A 106 9.79 2.64 -17.04
CA THR A 106 8.72 2.38 -18.01
C THR A 106 9.19 1.45 -19.12
N ASN A 107 8.42 0.42 -19.41
CA ASN A 107 8.63 -0.53 -20.50
C ASN A 107 7.28 -0.87 -21.15
N GLU A 108 7.27 -1.75 -22.15
CA GLU A 108 6.03 -2.18 -22.83
C GLU A 108 4.97 -2.75 -21.87
N LYS A 109 5.38 -3.26 -20.70
CA LYS A 109 4.49 -3.84 -19.68
C LYS A 109 4.01 -2.84 -18.64
N THR A 110 4.63 -1.67 -18.52
CA THR A 110 4.34 -0.67 -17.47
C THR A 110 3.93 0.70 -17.99
N SER A 111 4.04 0.93 -19.31
CA SER A 111 3.56 2.15 -19.96
C SER A 111 2.04 2.10 -20.16
N ILE A 112 1.37 3.25 -20.04
CA ILE A 112 -0.08 3.42 -20.23
C ILE A 112 -0.37 3.79 -21.68
#